data_AF-A0A174BRY8-F1
#
_entry.id   AF-A0A174BRY8-F1
#
_cell.length_a   1.000
_cell.length_b   1.000
_cell.length_c   1.000
_cell.angle_alpha   90.00
_cell.angle_beta   90.00
_cell.angle_gamma   90.00
#
_symmetry.space_group_name_H-M   'P 1'
#
loop_
_entity.id
_entity.type
_entity.pdbx_description
1 polymer ?
#
loop_
_entity_poly.entity_id
_entity_poly.type
_entity_poly.pdbx_seq_one_letter_code
_entity_poly.pdbx_strand_id
1 'polypeptide(L)' 'MKVLMVEPGKSPYETEIEGGMESLQAAVGGDIQATYPFDDLVGLICNDEGKLMGLLT' A
#
# COMPACT_ATOMS: atom_id res chain seq x y z
N MET A 1 -11.09 6.64 5.35
CA MET A 1 -11.11 5.32 4.67
C MET A 1 -10.37 4.33 5.54
N LYS A 2 -11.04 3.29 6.01
CA LYS A 2 -10.40 2.22 6.78
C LYS A 2 -9.57 1.32 5.87
N VAL A 3 -8.30 1.13 6.19
CA VAL A 3 -7.35 0.29 5.45
C VAL A 3 -6.56 -0.60 6.40
N LEU A 4 -5.97 -1.67 5.87
CA LEU A 4 -4.99 -2.48 6.58
C LEU A 4 -3.59 -2.05 6.11
N MET A 5 -2.82 -1.39 6.98
CA MET A 5 -1.45 -0.97 6.66
C MET A 5 -0.50 -2.15 6.84
N VAL A 6 0.39 -2.33 5.86
CA VAL A 6 1.43 -3.37 5.88
C VAL A 6 2.78 -2.70 5.65
N GLU A 7 3.59 -2.63 6.70
CA GLU A 7 4.96 -2.13 6.65
C GLU A 7 5.95 -3.30 6.78
N PRO A 8 7.06 -3.31 6.02
CA PRO A 8 8.10 -4.32 6.16
C PRO A 8 8.57 -4.48 7.61
N GLY A 9 8.64 -5.72 8.09
CA GLY A 9 9.10 -6.04 9.44
C GLY A 9 8.12 -5.70 10.57
N LYS A 10 6.92 -5.20 10.29
CA LYS A 10 5.88 -4.93 11.29
C LYS A 10 4.65 -5.82 11.07
N SER A 11 3.93 -6.10 12.14
CA SER A 11 2.61 -6.76 12.03
C SER A 11 1.61 -5.80 11.37
N PRO A 12 0.75 -6.28 10.45
CA PRO A 12 -0.29 -5.46 9.87
C PRO A 12 -1.22 -4.86 10.92
N TYR A 13 -1.70 -3.64 10.66
CA TYR A 13 -2.62 -2.97 11.58
C TYR A 13 -3.68 -2.17 10.82
N GLU A 14 -4.85 -2.06 11.43
CA GLU A 14 -5.93 -1.26 10.88
C GLU A 14 -5.66 0.22 11.15
N THR A 15 -5.89 1.06 10.13
CA THR A 15 -5.80 2.51 10.28
C THR A 15 -6.80 3.21 9.39
N GLU A 16 -6.96 4.51 9.59
CA GLU A 16 -7.80 5.36 8.77
C GLU A 16 -6.93 6.37 8.02
N ILE A 17 -7.08 6.40 6.70
CA ILE A 17 -6.46 7.41 5.83
C ILE A 17 -7.53 8.27 5.19
N GLU A 18 -7.18 9.49 4.82
CA GLU A 18 -8.05 10.30 3.96
C GLU A 18 -8.29 9.58 2.63
N GLY A 19 -9.48 9.74 2.05
CA GLY A 19 -9.77 9.18 0.74
C GLY A 19 -9.08 9.98 -0.37
N GLY A 20 -8.67 9.32 -1.44
CA GLY A 20 -8.10 9.96 -2.63
C GLY A 20 -6.69 9.50 -2.95
N MET A 21 -6.20 9.93 -4.12
CA MET A 21 -4.91 9.51 -4.67
C MET A 21 -3.73 9.99 -3.81
N GLU A 22 -3.74 11.25 -3.38
CA GLU A 22 -2.64 11.85 -2.62
C GLU A 22 -2.39 11.12 -1.30
N SER A 23 -3.46 10.74 -0.59
CA SER A 23 -3.38 9.99 0.65
C SER A 23 -2.81 8.59 0.46
N LEU A 24 -3.13 7.93 -0.65
CA LEU A 24 -2.56 6.63 -1.01
C LEU A 24 -1.07 6.76 -1.40
N GLN A 25 -0.71 7.78 -2.18
CA GLN A 25 0.68 8.05 -2.55
C GLN A 25 1.54 8.38 -1.32
N ALA A 26 1.01 9.18 -0.39
CA ALA A 26 1.65 9.48 0.88
C ALA A 26 1.85 8.21 1.74
N ALA A 27 0.85 7.32 1.76
CA ALA A 27 0.91 6.05 2.49
C ALA A 27 1.97 5.08 1.95
N VAL A 28 2.15 5.00 0.63
CA VAL A 28 3.15 4.09 0.00
C VAL A 28 4.49 4.78 -0.30
N GLY A 29 4.60 6.08 -0.08
CA GLY A 29 5.83 6.85 -0.28
C GLY A 29 6.19 7.10 -1.75
N GLY A 30 5.22 7.31 -2.63
CA GLY A 30 5.45 7.54 -4.06
C GLY A 30 4.22 7.28 -4.92
N ASP A 31 4.42 7.15 -6.23
CA ASP A 31 3.36 6.75 -7.14
C ASP A 31 2.85 5.35 -6.81
N ILE A 32 1.54 5.13 -7.04
CA ILE A 32 0.88 3.89 -6.62
C ILE A 32 0.72 2.91 -7.78
N GLN A 33 0.84 1.63 -7.44
CA GLN A 33 0.40 0.51 -8.26
C GLN A 33 -0.64 -0.29 -7.47
N ALA A 34 -1.74 -0.64 -8.13
CA ALA A 34 -2.70 -1.60 -7.62
C ALA A 34 -2.41 -2.99 -8.19
N THR A 35 -2.32 -3.99 -7.33
CA THR A 35 -2.22 -5.40 -7.72
C THR A 35 -3.34 -6.21 -7.06
N TYR A 36 -3.79 -7.27 -7.72
CA TYR A 36 -4.85 -8.16 -7.24
C TYR A 36 -4.31 -9.59 -7.16
N PRO A 37 -3.42 -9.87 -6.19
CA PRO A 37 -2.77 -11.17 -6.09
C PRO A 37 -3.66 -12.27 -5.50
N PHE A 38 -4.86 -11.91 -5.03
CA PHE A 38 -5.82 -12.80 -4.40
C PHE A 38 -7.09 -12.90 -5.24
N ASP A 39 -7.79 -14.04 -5.17
CA ASP A 39 -9.09 -14.24 -5.84
C ASP A 39 -10.23 -13.43 -5.18
N ASP A 40 -10.03 -13.03 -3.92
CA ASP A 40 -10.94 -12.17 -3.19
C ASP A 40 -10.99 -10.75 -3.78
N LEU A 41 -12.07 -10.01 -3.52
CA LEU A 41 -12.25 -8.63 -3.98
C LEU A 41 -11.41 -7.63 -3.16
N VAL A 42 -10.10 -7.85 -3.12
CA VAL A 42 -9.11 -7.04 -2.40
C VAL A 42 -7.97 -6.63 -3.33
N GLY A 43 -7.61 -5.35 -3.30
CA GLY A 43 -6.46 -4.80 -4.01
C GLY A 43 -5.35 -4.46 -3.03
N LEU A 44 -4.12 -4.82 -3.38
CA LEU A 44 -2.91 -4.36 -2.70
C LEU A 44 -2.44 -3.08 -3.39
N ILE A 45 -2.37 -1.99 -2.63
CA ILE A 45 -1.84 -0.71 -3.10
C ILE A 45 -0.39 -0.61 -2.63
N CYS A 46 0.54 -0.48 -3.57
CA CYS A 46 1.98 -0.44 -3.31
C CYS A 46 2.63 0.76 -4.01
N ASN A 47 3.86 1.05 -3.62
CA ASN A 47 4.73 1.95 -4.37
C ASN A 47 5.11 1.30 -5.72
N ASP A 48 4.86 1.99 -6.83
CA ASP A 48 5.12 1.49 -8.19
C ASP A 48 6.63 1.25 -8.42
N GLU A 49 7.49 2.09 -7.85
CA GLU A 49 8.94 1.98 -7.93
C GLU A 49 9.55 1.12 -6.82
N GLY A 50 8.74 0.54 -5.93
CA GLY A 50 9.21 -0.11 -4.71
C GLY A 50 10.22 -1.25 -4.95
N LYS A 51 10.10 -1.97 -6.07
CA LYS A 51 11.08 -2.99 -6.49
C LYS A 51 12.42 -2.38 -6.88
N LEU A 52 12.41 -1.28 -7.62
CA LEU A 52 13.61 -0.58 -8.07
C LEU A 52 14.33 0.09 -6.91
N MET A 53 13.56 0.61 -5.95
CA MET A 53 14.06 1.24 -4.72
C MET A 53 14.51 0.25 -3.65
N GLY A 54 14.26 -1.05 -3.83
CA GLY A 54 14.59 -2.07 -2.82
C GLY A 54 13.73 -2.00 -1.56
N LEU A 55 12.50 -1.50 -1.62
CA LEU A 55 11.60 -1.39 -0.45
C LEU A 55 11.08 -2.75 0.07
N LEU A 56 11.44 -3.85 -0.60
CA LEU A 56 11.05 -5.22 -0.25
C LEU A 56 12.06 -5.93 0.68
N THR A 57 13.14 -5.26 1.08
CA THR A 57 14.23 -5.85 1.88
C THR A 57 14.09 -5.66 3.38
#